data_AF-A0A3M8EF47-F1
#
_entry.id   AF-A0A3M8EF47-F1
#
_cell.length_a   1.000
_cell.length_b   1.000
_cell.length_c   1.000
_cell.angle_alpha   90.00
_cell.angle_beta   90.00
_cell.angle_gamma   90.00
#
_symmetry.space_group_name_H-M   'P 1'
#
loop_
_entity.id
_entity.type
_entity.pdbx_description
1 polymer ?
#
loop_
_entity_poly.entity_id
_entity_poly.type
_entity_poly.pdbx_seq_one_letter_code
_entity_poly.pdbx_strand_id
1 'polypeptide(L)'
;MPSFNIQAILRQSQQGHAKLKSLEFAHKFHTFLRPENSGIIFTTDNMKVWRVGIRSKNAYSINILFSKFRLPPRAQLFVYNIDQSEILGAYTERNNSELNMLPVQPVGGDELIVEYQEPLDAVFKGEVEIGEVNHDFIGLFRATEPDDPAQACHPNLVCFPEDIQPGSGVVGLIINGTTYCTGALVNNTLEDATPYLLTATHCLNNSYFFEKTDYYNKWQNFGQSENWLYDKVAGSIVAFFNYHSPLCDTDIRGPLQMT
;
A
#
# COMPACT_ATOMS: atom_id res chain seq x y z
N MET A 1 18.23 -4.45 1.07
CA MET A 1 18.00 -3.17 1.79
C MET A 1 19.03 -3.06 2.92
N PRO A 2 19.47 -1.84 3.28
CA PRO A 2 20.38 -1.62 4.40
C PRO A 2 19.80 -2.16 5.72
N SER A 3 20.66 -2.60 6.64
CA SER A 3 20.25 -2.98 7.98
C SER A 3 19.84 -1.76 8.81
N PHE A 4 18.86 -1.92 9.68
CA PHE A 4 18.39 -0.88 10.60
C PHE A 4 18.01 -1.48 11.96
N ASN A 5 17.81 -0.63 12.97
CA ASN A 5 17.48 -1.08 14.33
C ASN A 5 15.97 -1.40 14.46
N ILE A 6 15.61 -2.64 14.12
CA ILE A 6 14.22 -3.15 14.19
C ILE A 6 13.61 -2.94 15.58
N GLN A 7 14.39 -3.13 16.65
CA GLN A 7 13.91 -3.04 18.04
C GLN A 7 13.56 -1.60 18.42
N ALA A 8 14.31 -0.62 17.91
CA ALA A 8 14.00 0.79 18.13
C ALA A 8 12.69 1.19 17.45
N ILE A 9 12.50 0.77 16.20
CA ILE A 9 11.30 1.12 15.42
C ILE A 9 10.05 0.44 15.98
N LEU A 10 10.15 -0.85 16.35
CA LEU A 10 9.07 -1.57 17.03
C LEU A 10 8.62 -0.86 18.31
N ARG A 11 9.57 -0.42 19.16
CA ARG A 11 9.25 0.33 20.38
C ARG A 11 8.57 1.66 20.08
N GLN A 12 9.02 2.38 19.05
CA GLN A 12 8.43 3.66 18.66
C GLN A 12 6.98 3.47 18.17
N SER A 13 6.74 2.47 17.32
CA SER A 13 5.39 2.12 16.85
C SER A 13 4.47 1.74 18.02
N GLN A 14 4.93 0.86 18.93
CA GLN A 14 4.17 0.47 20.12
C GLN A 14 3.83 1.66 21.03
N GLN A 15 4.76 2.59 21.24
CA GLN A 15 4.51 3.81 22.02
C GLN A 15 3.53 4.75 21.32
N GLY A 16 3.57 4.84 19.99
CA GLY A 16 2.60 5.59 19.20
C GLY A 16 1.19 5.01 19.35
N HIS A 17 1.07 3.70 19.16
CA HIS A 17 -0.20 2.99 19.29
C HIS A 17 -0.79 3.11 20.70
N ALA A 18 0.02 2.99 21.75
CA ALA A 18 -0.42 3.21 23.13
C ALA A 18 -0.94 4.64 23.40
N LYS A 19 -0.64 5.60 22.53
CA LYS A 19 -1.14 6.99 22.56
C LYS A 19 -2.27 7.22 21.55
N LEU A 20 -2.91 6.15 21.06
CA LEU A 20 -4.00 6.20 20.07
C LEU A 20 -3.60 6.85 18.75
N LYS A 21 -2.33 6.72 18.35
CA LYS A 21 -1.86 7.13 17.02
C LYS A 21 -2.09 6.00 16.01
N SER A 22 -2.09 6.34 14.72
CA SER A 22 -2.14 5.38 13.63
C SER A 22 -0.99 4.36 13.74
N LEU A 23 -1.26 3.15 13.26
CA LEU A 23 -0.32 2.04 13.33
C LEU A 23 0.73 2.17 12.23
N GLU A 24 1.97 2.49 12.60
CA GLU A 24 3.12 2.41 11.70
C GLU A 24 3.66 0.97 11.71
N PHE A 25 3.57 0.28 10.58
CA PHE A 25 3.91 -1.15 10.49
C PHE A 25 5.14 -1.44 9.62
N ALA A 26 5.55 -0.50 8.77
CA ALA A 26 6.66 -0.69 7.86
C ALA A 26 7.71 0.42 7.93
N HIS A 27 8.97 0.03 7.72
CA HIS A 27 10.10 0.94 7.57
C HIS A 27 10.35 1.22 6.09
N LYS A 28 10.33 2.49 5.71
CA LYS A 28 10.47 2.94 4.32
C LYS A 28 11.93 3.15 3.91
N PHE A 29 12.29 2.60 2.75
CA PHE A 29 13.53 2.88 2.05
C PHE A 29 13.25 3.62 0.74
N HIS A 30 13.93 4.74 0.50
CA HIS A 30 13.93 5.40 -0.80
C HIS A 30 15.05 4.80 -1.68
N THR A 31 14.67 4.15 -2.78
CA THR A 31 15.59 3.28 -3.56
C THR A 31 15.80 3.72 -5.00
N PHE A 32 14.78 4.28 -5.65
CA PHE A 32 14.82 4.79 -7.03
C PHE A 32 15.40 3.77 -8.04
N LEU A 33 14.97 2.51 -7.94
CA LEU A 33 15.40 1.42 -8.82
C LEU A 33 14.73 1.55 -10.19
N ARG A 34 15.51 1.45 -11.25
CA ARG A 34 15.08 1.58 -12.65
C ARG A 34 15.80 0.57 -13.55
N PRO A 35 15.28 0.30 -14.76
CA PRO A 35 15.98 -0.50 -15.76
C PRO A 35 17.41 -0.06 -16.04
N GLU A 36 17.71 1.25 -15.94
CA GLU A 36 19.04 1.79 -16.27
C GLU A 36 20.08 1.63 -15.15
N ASN A 37 19.67 1.38 -13.90
CA ASN A 37 20.60 1.37 -12.75
C ASN A 37 20.56 0.08 -11.93
N SER A 38 19.63 -0.83 -12.20
CA SER A 38 19.37 -1.99 -11.34
C SER A 38 18.72 -3.13 -12.11
N GLY A 39 18.84 -4.34 -11.57
CA GLY A 39 18.27 -5.54 -12.17
C GLY A 39 19.01 -6.00 -13.43
N ILE A 40 18.36 -6.87 -14.17
CA ILE A 40 18.84 -7.41 -15.44
C ILE A 40 17.85 -7.09 -16.54
N ILE A 41 18.35 -6.87 -17.76
CA ILE A 41 17.54 -6.71 -18.95
C ILE A 41 17.88 -7.85 -19.90
N PHE A 42 16.87 -8.51 -20.43
CA PHE A 42 17.01 -9.54 -21.46
C PHE A 42 15.82 -9.48 -22.42
N THR A 43 15.95 -10.14 -23.57
CA THR A 43 14.87 -10.24 -24.55
C THR A 43 14.37 -11.67 -24.58
N THR A 44 13.06 -11.85 -24.56
CA THR A 44 12.40 -13.13 -24.79
C THR A 44 11.30 -12.92 -25.82
N ASP A 45 11.29 -13.74 -26.87
CA ASP A 45 10.39 -13.58 -28.02
C ASP A 45 10.41 -12.15 -28.58
N ASN A 46 9.25 -11.46 -28.55
CA ASN A 46 9.10 -10.08 -29.00
C ASN A 46 8.99 -9.06 -27.83
N MET A 47 9.48 -9.45 -26.65
CA MET A 47 9.41 -8.65 -25.43
C MET A 47 10.81 -8.37 -24.88
N LYS A 48 11.08 -7.11 -24.55
CA LYS A 48 12.18 -6.70 -23.69
C LYS A 48 11.72 -6.80 -22.25
N VAL A 49 12.44 -7.58 -21.45
CA VAL A 49 12.12 -7.84 -20.04
C VAL A 49 13.17 -7.19 -19.16
N TRP A 50 12.74 -6.39 -18.19
CA TRP A 50 13.54 -5.95 -17.05
C TRP A 50 13.08 -6.68 -15.81
N ARG A 51 14.03 -7.29 -15.08
CA ARG A 51 13.75 -7.98 -13.82
C ARG A 51 14.69 -7.48 -12.73
N VAL A 52 14.14 -7.10 -11.57
CA VAL A 52 14.92 -6.70 -10.40
C VAL A 52 14.47 -7.50 -9.17
N GLY A 53 15.44 -8.02 -8.42
CA GLY A 53 15.22 -8.66 -7.13
C GLY A 53 15.48 -7.67 -6.00
N ILE A 54 14.56 -7.62 -5.03
CA ILE A 54 14.61 -6.79 -3.85
C ILE A 54 14.62 -7.72 -2.64
N ARG A 55 15.61 -7.56 -1.76
CA ARG A 55 15.69 -8.31 -0.50
C ARG A 55 15.73 -7.36 0.68
N SER A 56 14.89 -7.60 1.68
CA SER A 56 14.86 -6.83 2.93
C SER A 56 14.83 -7.78 4.11
N LYS A 57 16.00 -8.27 4.51
CA LYS A 57 16.18 -9.40 5.45
C LYS A 57 15.25 -9.32 6.66
N ASN A 58 14.54 -10.42 6.95
CA ASN A 58 13.59 -10.58 8.06
C ASN A 58 12.32 -9.72 7.97
N ALA A 59 11.99 -9.14 6.81
CA ALA A 59 10.67 -8.55 6.62
C ALA A 59 9.60 -9.65 6.67
N TYR A 60 8.44 -9.34 7.24
CA TYR A 60 7.28 -10.23 7.14
C TYR A 60 6.62 -10.16 5.76
N SER A 61 6.56 -8.95 5.20
CA SER A 61 6.11 -8.66 3.85
C SER A 61 6.85 -7.44 3.31
N ILE A 62 6.82 -7.28 1.98
CA ILE A 62 7.37 -6.11 1.29
C ILE A 62 6.29 -5.50 0.41
N ASN A 63 6.03 -4.21 0.59
CA ASN A 63 5.25 -3.40 -0.35
C ASN A 63 6.14 -2.36 -1.02
N ILE A 64 5.75 -1.89 -2.20
CA ILE A 64 6.53 -0.93 -2.99
C ILE A 64 5.65 0.19 -3.53
N LEU A 65 6.26 1.34 -3.77
CA LEU A 65 5.66 2.44 -4.53
C LEU A 65 6.48 2.68 -5.79
N PHE A 66 5.83 2.56 -6.95
CA PHE A 66 6.40 3.09 -8.18
C PHE A 66 6.26 4.61 -8.18
N SER A 67 7.36 5.35 -8.08
CA SER A 67 7.40 6.82 -8.17
C SER A 67 7.31 7.32 -9.61
N LYS A 68 7.57 6.44 -10.58
CA LYS A 68 7.24 6.61 -12.00
C LYS A 68 6.57 5.33 -12.49
N PHE A 69 5.37 5.47 -13.01
CA PHE A 69 4.59 4.39 -13.59
C PHE A 69 3.83 4.90 -14.81
N ARG A 70 4.33 4.57 -15.99
CA ARG A 70 3.65 4.80 -17.26
C ARG A 70 4.02 3.72 -18.27
N LEU A 71 3.09 2.79 -18.51
CA LEU A 71 3.30 1.65 -19.39
C LEU A 71 2.67 1.88 -20.78
N PRO A 72 3.37 1.52 -21.88
CA PRO A 72 2.77 1.54 -23.21
C PRO A 72 1.77 0.38 -23.38
N PRO A 73 0.84 0.47 -24.35
CA PRO A 73 -0.06 -0.62 -24.67
C PRO A 73 0.67 -1.95 -24.90
N ARG A 74 0.10 -3.05 -24.38
CA ARG A 74 0.64 -4.42 -24.38
C ARG A 74 1.85 -4.65 -23.47
N ALA A 75 2.36 -3.63 -22.78
CA ALA A 75 3.34 -3.86 -21.73
C ALA A 75 2.65 -4.41 -20.47
N GLN A 76 3.39 -5.23 -19.74
CA GLN A 76 2.91 -5.90 -18.54
C GLN A 76 3.94 -5.75 -17.43
N LEU A 77 3.47 -5.52 -16.21
CA LEU A 77 4.31 -5.52 -15.03
C LEU A 77 3.76 -6.50 -13.99
N PHE A 78 4.64 -7.30 -13.41
CA PHE A 78 4.33 -8.26 -12.37
C PHE A 78 5.19 -8.00 -11.14
N VAL A 79 4.63 -8.28 -9.97
CA VAL A 79 5.33 -8.23 -8.69
C VAL A 79 5.03 -9.53 -7.94
N TYR A 80 6.06 -10.30 -7.57
CA TYR A 80 5.87 -11.63 -6.99
C TYR A 80 6.97 -12.01 -6.01
N ASN A 81 6.66 -12.91 -5.07
CA ASN A 81 7.65 -13.49 -4.17
C ASN A 81 8.50 -14.58 -4.88
N ILE A 82 9.61 -14.97 -4.27
CA ILE A 82 10.60 -15.86 -4.91
C ILE A 82 10.03 -17.22 -5.34
N ASP A 83 9.09 -17.77 -4.57
CA ASP A 83 8.43 -19.05 -4.84
C ASP A 83 7.18 -18.93 -5.72
N GLN A 84 6.81 -17.70 -6.09
CA GLN A 84 5.63 -17.37 -6.91
C GLN A 84 4.30 -17.84 -6.31
N SER A 85 4.24 -18.04 -4.99
CA SER A 85 2.98 -18.33 -4.30
C SER A 85 2.05 -17.11 -4.26
N GLU A 86 2.60 -15.90 -4.37
CA GLU A 86 1.87 -14.65 -4.51
C GLU A 86 2.36 -13.88 -5.74
N ILE A 87 1.46 -13.60 -6.69
CA ILE A 87 1.75 -12.86 -7.92
C ILE A 87 0.72 -11.75 -8.09
N LEU A 88 1.21 -10.52 -8.20
CA LEU A 88 0.42 -9.33 -8.49
C LEU A 88 0.59 -8.91 -9.94
N GLY A 89 -0.50 -8.48 -10.54
CA GLY A 89 -0.58 -8.07 -11.94
C GLY A 89 -1.30 -9.09 -12.84
N ALA A 90 -1.19 -8.98 -14.17
CA ALA A 90 -0.41 -7.97 -14.88
C ALA A 90 -0.96 -6.55 -14.66
N TYR A 91 -0.13 -5.65 -14.16
CA TYR A 91 -0.39 -4.21 -14.28
C TYR A 91 -0.08 -3.79 -15.72
N THR A 92 -0.95 -2.99 -16.33
CA THR A 92 -0.83 -2.60 -17.74
C THR A 92 -1.03 -1.10 -17.91
N GLU A 93 -1.18 -0.63 -19.16
CA GLU A 93 -1.55 0.75 -19.45
C GLU A 93 -2.84 1.22 -18.78
N ARG A 94 -3.72 0.28 -18.37
CA ARG A 94 -4.95 0.56 -17.61
C ARG A 94 -4.69 1.09 -16.21
N ASN A 95 -3.50 0.82 -15.66
CA ASN A 95 -3.07 1.30 -14.34
C ASN A 95 -2.29 2.63 -14.44
N ASN A 96 -2.14 3.21 -15.63
CA ASN A 96 -1.55 4.54 -15.77
C ASN A 96 -2.49 5.59 -15.14
N SER A 97 -1.94 6.44 -14.27
CA SER A 97 -2.67 7.51 -13.60
C SER A 97 -2.06 8.88 -13.93
N GLU A 98 -2.82 9.96 -13.71
CA GLU A 98 -2.31 11.34 -13.88
C GLU A 98 -1.12 11.64 -12.97
N LEU A 99 -1.03 10.93 -11.84
CA LEU A 99 0.05 11.07 -10.87
C LEU A 99 1.33 10.36 -11.30
N ASN A 100 1.29 9.54 -12.36
CA ASN A 100 2.38 8.68 -12.86
C ASN A 100 3.03 7.85 -11.74
N MET A 101 2.22 7.35 -10.81
CA MET A 101 2.66 6.52 -9.69
C MET A 101 1.71 5.34 -9.52
N LEU A 102 2.21 4.27 -8.91
CA LEU A 102 1.40 3.09 -8.59
C LEU A 102 1.86 2.51 -7.25
N PRO A 103 1.03 2.54 -6.19
CA PRO A 103 1.28 1.80 -4.97
C PRO A 103 0.89 0.33 -5.18
N VAL A 104 1.72 -0.57 -4.66
CA VAL A 104 1.51 -2.03 -4.74
C VAL A 104 1.28 -2.56 -3.35
N GLN A 105 0.30 -3.45 -3.19
CA GLN A 105 0.04 -4.09 -1.90
C GLN A 105 1.24 -4.92 -1.39
N PRO A 106 1.32 -5.21 -0.08
CA PRO A 106 2.35 -6.09 0.46
C PRO A 106 2.31 -7.47 -0.17
N VAL A 107 3.49 -8.01 -0.44
CA VAL A 107 3.70 -9.40 -0.85
C VAL A 107 4.48 -10.10 0.25
N GLY A 108 4.04 -11.31 0.62
CA GLY A 108 4.62 -12.08 1.72
C GLY A 108 6.09 -12.43 1.52
N GLY A 109 6.86 -12.37 2.62
CA GLY A 109 8.27 -12.73 2.68
C GLY A 109 9.25 -11.56 2.63
N ASP A 110 10.54 -11.88 2.68
CA ASP A 110 11.64 -10.91 2.75
C ASP A 110 12.37 -10.70 1.41
N GLU A 111 11.85 -11.30 0.34
CA GLU A 111 12.35 -11.26 -1.03
C GLU A 111 11.19 -11.02 -2.02
N LEU A 112 11.37 -10.04 -2.91
CA LEU A 112 10.39 -9.60 -3.89
C LEU A 112 11.05 -9.50 -5.27
N ILE A 113 10.35 -9.91 -6.32
CA ILE A 113 10.77 -9.72 -7.70
C ILE A 113 9.78 -8.78 -8.37
N VAL A 114 10.33 -7.78 -9.08
CA VAL A 114 9.57 -6.94 -10.01
C VAL A 114 10.01 -7.28 -11.41
N GLU A 115 9.05 -7.55 -12.28
CA GLU A 115 9.27 -7.88 -13.68
C GLU A 115 8.44 -6.99 -14.58
N TYR A 116 9.11 -6.22 -15.44
CA TYR A 116 8.49 -5.38 -16.46
C TYR A 116 8.78 -5.96 -17.84
N GLN A 117 7.73 -6.16 -18.63
CA GLN A 117 7.78 -6.68 -19.98
C GLN A 117 7.26 -5.62 -20.95
N GLU A 118 8.10 -5.19 -21.88
CA GLU A 118 7.80 -4.17 -22.89
C GLU A 118 7.91 -4.76 -24.29
N PRO A 119 6.92 -4.61 -25.17
CA PRO A 119 7.05 -5.01 -26.57
C PRO A 119 8.21 -4.30 -27.25
N LEU A 120 8.98 -5.01 -28.09
CA LEU A 120 10.07 -4.39 -28.86
C LEU A 120 9.58 -3.29 -29.81
N ASP A 121 8.31 -3.35 -30.21
CA ASP A 121 7.61 -2.39 -31.06
C ASP A 121 6.69 -1.44 -30.25
N ALA A 122 7.01 -1.18 -28.98
CA ALA A 122 6.25 -0.26 -28.14
C ALA A 122 6.21 1.15 -28.74
N VAL A 123 5.02 1.77 -28.73
CA VAL A 123 4.77 3.11 -29.28
C VAL A 123 5.49 4.23 -28.52
N PHE A 124 5.85 3.98 -27.27
CA PHE A 124 6.75 4.79 -26.47
C PHE A 124 7.47 3.89 -25.47
N LYS A 125 8.64 4.33 -24.98
CA LYS A 125 9.36 3.63 -23.92
C LYS A 125 8.65 3.85 -22.58
N GLY A 126 8.29 2.77 -21.90
CA GLY A 126 7.67 2.83 -20.58
C GLY A 126 8.58 3.42 -19.51
N GLU A 127 7.95 4.07 -18.55
CA GLU A 127 8.60 4.69 -17.40
C GLU A 127 8.26 3.88 -16.15
N VAL A 128 9.27 3.20 -15.60
CA VAL A 128 9.15 2.39 -14.39
C VAL A 128 10.28 2.76 -13.44
N GLU A 129 9.93 3.24 -12.25
CA GLU A 129 10.87 3.55 -11.17
C GLU A 129 10.26 3.12 -9.84
N ILE A 130 10.93 2.20 -9.14
CA ILE A 130 10.59 1.82 -7.77
C ILE A 130 11.20 2.89 -6.87
N GLY A 131 10.38 3.86 -6.46
CA GLY A 131 10.82 4.96 -5.61
C GLY A 131 11.02 4.50 -4.18
N GLU A 132 10.12 3.62 -3.71
CA GLU A 132 10.06 3.20 -2.31
C GLU A 132 9.94 1.69 -2.18
N VAL A 133 10.62 1.15 -1.17
CA VAL A 133 10.50 -0.22 -0.70
C VAL A 133 10.22 -0.17 0.79
N ASN A 134 9.11 -0.77 1.23
CA ASN A 134 8.65 -0.71 2.60
C ASN A 134 8.76 -2.09 3.25
N HIS A 135 9.52 -2.17 4.34
CA HIS A 135 9.78 -3.39 5.11
C HIS A 135 8.76 -3.51 6.24
N ASP A 136 7.85 -4.48 6.19
CA ASP A 136 6.95 -4.79 7.31
C ASP A 136 7.72 -5.42 8.47
N PHE A 137 7.79 -4.71 9.59
CA PHE A 137 8.47 -5.15 10.81
C PHE A 137 7.51 -5.68 11.89
N ILE A 138 6.19 -5.52 11.69
CA ILE A 138 5.15 -6.00 12.62
C ILE A 138 4.67 -7.38 12.21
N GLY A 139 4.61 -7.64 10.91
CA GLY A 139 3.84 -8.75 10.35
C GLY A 139 2.36 -8.43 10.40
N LEU A 140 2.01 -7.22 9.97
CA LEU A 140 0.61 -6.85 9.82
C LEU A 140 -0.04 -7.78 8.80
N PHE A 141 0.69 -8.11 7.73
CA PHE A 141 0.28 -9.05 6.70
C PHE A 141 1.14 -10.32 6.80
N ARG A 142 0.79 -11.25 7.70
CA ARG A 142 1.45 -12.58 7.79
C ARG A 142 0.99 -13.55 6.70
N ALA A 143 -0.06 -13.17 5.98
CA ALA A 143 -0.59 -13.76 4.75
C ALA A 143 -1.02 -12.59 3.83
N THR A 144 -1.93 -12.81 2.86
CA THR A 144 -2.48 -11.77 1.98
C THR A 144 -3.26 -10.65 2.70
N GLU A 145 -3.38 -10.66 4.03
CA GLU A 145 -4.39 -9.91 4.79
C GLU A 145 -3.87 -9.36 6.13
N PRO A 146 -4.41 -8.21 6.62
CA PRO A 146 -4.05 -7.65 7.91
C PRO A 146 -4.58 -8.53 9.07
N ASP A 147 -3.72 -8.96 9.97
CA ASP A 147 -4.07 -9.64 11.23
C ASP A 147 -4.12 -8.62 12.38
N ASP A 148 -5.30 -8.46 13.01
CA ASP A 148 -5.46 -7.67 14.24
C ASP A 148 -5.31 -8.64 15.43
N PRO A 149 -4.47 -8.38 16.44
CA PRO A 149 -4.30 -9.32 17.55
C PRO A 149 -5.66 -9.60 18.19
N ALA A 150 -6.12 -10.85 18.15
CA ALA A 150 -7.42 -11.26 18.68
C ALA A 150 -7.66 -10.68 20.08
N GLN A 151 -8.53 -9.67 20.17
CA GLN A 151 -8.99 -9.12 21.44
C GLN A 151 -10.41 -9.60 21.68
N ALA A 152 -10.65 -10.18 22.87
CA ALA A 152 -11.95 -10.73 23.24
C ALA A 152 -13.12 -9.72 23.19
N CYS A 153 -12.83 -8.42 23.08
CA CYS A 153 -13.82 -7.35 22.95
C CYS A 153 -14.16 -6.96 21.50
N HIS A 154 -13.46 -7.48 20.49
CA HIS A 154 -13.70 -7.20 19.07
C HIS A 154 -14.05 -8.50 18.33
N PRO A 155 -15.29 -8.98 18.48
CA PRO A 155 -15.73 -10.19 17.78
C PRO A 155 -15.80 -9.96 16.27
N ASN A 156 -15.65 -11.03 15.50
CA ASN A 156 -15.68 -10.97 14.04
C ASN A 156 -17.04 -10.50 13.53
N LEU A 157 -17.06 -9.66 12.48
CA LEU A 157 -18.29 -9.13 11.86
C LEU A 157 -19.27 -10.24 11.46
N VAL A 158 -18.77 -11.39 11.02
CA VAL A 158 -19.62 -12.53 10.63
C VAL A 158 -20.50 -13.04 11.77
N CYS A 159 -20.15 -12.75 13.02
CA CYS A 159 -20.95 -13.09 14.20
C CYS A 159 -22.16 -12.16 14.42
N PHE A 160 -22.27 -11.07 13.65
CA PHE A 160 -23.35 -10.08 13.71
C PHE A 160 -23.96 -9.94 12.31
N PRO A 161 -24.82 -10.89 11.87
CA PRO A 161 -25.40 -10.89 10.54
C PRO A 161 -26.09 -9.57 10.15
N GLU A 162 -26.67 -8.86 11.11
CA GLU A 162 -27.29 -7.54 10.96
C GLU A 162 -26.30 -6.45 10.51
N ASP A 163 -25.03 -6.57 10.89
CA ASP A 163 -23.99 -5.60 10.60
C ASP A 163 -23.19 -5.94 9.33
N ILE A 164 -23.43 -7.10 8.71
CA ILE A 164 -22.73 -7.51 7.48
C ILE A 164 -22.95 -6.50 6.34
N GLN A 165 -24.20 -6.06 6.14
CA GLN A 165 -24.52 -5.09 5.09
C GLN A 165 -23.84 -3.73 5.32
N PRO A 166 -24.01 -3.05 6.48
CA PRO A 166 -23.31 -1.79 6.72
C PRO A 166 -21.78 -1.96 6.80
N GLY A 167 -21.28 -3.09 7.29
CA GLY A 167 -19.86 -3.40 7.39
C GLY A 167 -19.17 -3.69 6.05
N SER A 168 -19.92 -4.07 5.02
CA SER A 168 -19.37 -4.36 3.68
C SER A 168 -18.68 -3.17 3.01
N GLY A 169 -19.00 -1.94 3.45
CA GLY A 169 -18.34 -0.72 3.00
C GLY A 169 -17.04 -0.38 3.75
N VAL A 170 -16.65 -1.13 4.78
CA VAL A 170 -15.43 -0.87 5.55
C VAL A 170 -14.20 -1.33 4.77
N VAL A 171 -13.17 -0.50 4.75
CA VAL A 171 -11.92 -0.74 4.04
C VAL A 171 -10.72 -0.63 4.96
N GLY A 172 -9.70 -1.46 4.72
CA GLY A 172 -8.36 -1.29 5.30
C GLY A 172 -7.49 -0.49 4.34
N LEU A 173 -6.64 0.36 4.89
CA LEU A 173 -5.84 1.32 4.14
C LEU A 173 -4.38 1.15 4.51
N ILE A 174 -3.53 0.94 3.50
CA ILE A 174 -2.10 1.22 3.63
C ILE A 174 -1.86 2.60 3.04
N ILE A 175 -1.51 3.54 3.89
CA ILE A 175 -1.27 4.93 3.53
C ILE A 175 0.23 5.14 3.47
N ASN A 176 0.69 5.68 2.33
CA ASN A 176 2.09 6.00 2.09
C ASN A 176 3.03 4.78 2.30
N GLY A 177 2.52 3.57 2.13
CA GLY A 177 3.28 2.31 2.27
C GLY A 177 3.68 1.89 3.69
N THR A 178 3.45 2.72 4.71
CA THR A 178 3.96 2.50 6.08
C THR A 178 2.91 2.52 7.18
N THR A 179 1.78 3.17 6.94
CA THR A 179 0.75 3.41 7.95
C THR A 179 -0.49 2.60 7.64
N TYR A 180 -0.99 1.88 8.63
CA TYR A 180 -2.28 1.19 8.54
C TYR A 180 -3.38 2.00 9.23
N CYS A 181 -4.50 2.16 8.53
CA CYS A 181 -5.73 2.77 9.02
C CYS A 181 -6.94 2.06 8.40
N THR A 182 -8.14 2.47 8.80
CA THR A 182 -9.40 2.05 8.18
C THR A 182 -10.11 3.23 7.51
N GLY A 183 -11.07 2.91 6.66
CA GLY A 183 -11.99 3.86 6.07
C GLY A 183 -13.34 3.23 5.78
N ALA A 184 -14.21 4.01 5.14
CA ALA A 184 -15.50 3.53 4.65
C ALA A 184 -15.78 4.05 3.24
N LEU A 185 -16.35 3.21 2.39
CA LEU A 185 -16.96 3.60 1.13
C LEU A 185 -18.25 4.36 1.39
N VAL A 186 -18.44 5.49 0.70
CA VAL A 186 -19.59 6.38 0.87
C VAL A 186 -20.28 6.56 -0.47
N ASN A 187 -21.60 6.35 -0.50
CA ASN A 187 -22.39 6.58 -1.71
C ASN A 187 -22.57 8.08 -1.95
N ASN A 188 -22.93 8.44 -3.19
CA ASN A 188 -23.26 9.80 -3.58
C ASN A 188 -24.69 9.87 -4.16
N THR A 189 -25.21 11.08 -4.36
CA THR A 189 -26.60 11.27 -4.84
C THR A 189 -26.86 10.83 -6.28
N LEU A 190 -25.82 10.52 -7.05
CA LEU A 190 -25.94 9.97 -8.41
C LEU A 190 -26.07 8.45 -8.42
N GLU A 191 -25.75 7.77 -7.31
CA GLU A 191 -25.75 6.30 -7.19
C GLU A 191 -24.95 5.61 -8.30
N ASP A 192 -23.86 6.25 -8.75
CA ASP A 192 -23.07 5.84 -9.92
C ASP A 192 -21.93 4.86 -9.59
N ALA A 193 -21.90 4.36 -8.35
CA ALA A 193 -20.85 3.50 -7.80
C ALA A 193 -19.43 4.11 -7.84
N THR A 194 -19.30 5.44 -7.93
CA THR A 194 -18.01 6.11 -7.71
C THR A 194 -17.48 5.78 -6.31
N PRO A 195 -16.25 5.26 -6.17
CA PRO A 195 -15.74 4.76 -4.90
C PRO A 195 -15.20 5.87 -4.00
N TYR A 196 -16.08 6.72 -3.48
CA TYR A 196 -15.68 7.72 -2.50
C TYR A 196 -15.26 7.05 -1.20
N LEU A 197 -14.05 7.37 -0.74
CA LEU A 197 -13.44 6.77 0.43
C LEU A 197 -13.29 7.83 1.54
N LEU A 198 -13.94 7.60 2.66
CA LEU A 198 -13.85 8.42 3.86
C LEU A 198 -12.86 7.80 4.85
N THR A 199 -11.92 8.60 5.35
CA THR A 199 -10.99 8.21 6.43
C THR A 199 -10.67 9.40 7.33
N ALA A 200 -9.93 9.16 8.41
CA ALA A 200 -9.54 10.20 9.35
C ALA A 200 -8.35 11.02 8.83
N THR A 201 -8.42 12.35 8.98
CA THR A 201 -7.33 13.28 8.58
C THR A 201 -5.98 12.90 9.19
N HIS A 202 -5.95 12.45 10.44
CA HIS A 202 -4.71 12.07 11.13
C HIS A 202 -4.01 10.86 10.48
N CYS A 203 -4.75 10.00 9.78
CA CYS A 203 -4.17 8.90 9.02
C CYS A 203 -3.40 9.39 7.78
N LEU A 204 -3.84 10.49 7.17
CA LEU A 204 -3.25 11.05 5.96
C LEU A 204 -2.01 11.91 6.26
N ASN A 205 -1.96 12.50 7.45
CA ASN A 205 -1.05 13.61 7.70
C ASN A 205 -0.40 13.60 9.08
N ASN A 206 -0.67 12.57 9.88
CA ASN A 206 -0.09 12.37 11.21
C ASN A 206 -0.35 13.51 12.21
N SER A 207 -1.39 14.33 11.96
CA SER A 207 -1.82 15.41 12.85
C SER A 207 -2.88 14.94 13.83
N TYR A 208 -2.52 14.88 15.12
CA TYR A 208 -3.41 14.42 16.22
C TYR A 208 -3.84 15.56 17.16
N PHE A 209 -3.55 16.82 16.81
CA PHE A 209 -3.82 17.96 17.69
C PHE A 209 -5.16 18.63 17.37
N PHE A 210 -5.99 18.83 18.41
CA PHE A 210 -7.23 19.61 18.38
C PHE A 210 -7.19 20.80 19.37
N GLU A 211 -6.06 21.51 19.50
CA GLU A 211 -6.03 22.71 20.35
C GLU A 211 -6.54 23.95 19.59
N LYS A 212 -7.63 24.53 20.12
CA LYS A 212 -8.40 25.65 19.55
C LYS A 212 -7.56 26.92 19.33
N THR A 213 -6.51 27.11 20.13
CA THR A 213 -5.56 28.24 20.06
C THR A 213 -4.43 28.02 19.05
N ASP A 214 -4.24 26.77 18.62
CA ASP A 214 -3.22 26.38 17.64
C ASP A 214 -3.78 26.40 16.21
N TYR A 215 -5.11 26.37 16.05
CA TYR A 215 -5.78 26.30 14.74
C TYR A 215 -5.44 27.48 13.81
N TYR A 216 -5.33 28.71 14.33
CA TYR A 216 -5.03 29.90 13.52
C TYR A 216 -3.52 30.11 13.31
N ASN A 217 -2.71 29.82 14.32
CA ASN A 217 -1.28 30.11 14.30
C ASN A 217 -0.44 28.96 13.71
N LYS A 218 -0.89 27.70 13.77
CA LYS A 218 -0.24 26.59 13.03
C LYS A 218 -0.68 26.49 11.59
N TRP A 219 -1.86 26.93 11.19
CA TRP A 219 -2.19 27.00 9.75
C TRP A 219 -1.30 28.00 8.99
N GLN A 220 -0.80 29.05 9.67
CA GLN A 220 0.15 29.99 9.09
C GLN A 220 1.63 29.65 9.35
N ASN A 221 1.95 28.96 10.46
CA ASN A 221 3.32 28.55 10.79
C ASN A 221 3.69 27.10 10.41
N PHE A 222 2.74 26.24 9.99
CA PHE A 222 2.97 25.16 9.03
C PHE A 222 2.98 25.74 7.62
N GLY A 223 3.69 26.85 7.46
CA GLY A 223 4.00 27.40 6.16
C GLY A 223 4.74 26.37 5.35
N GLN A 224 4.23 26.10 4.15
CA GLN A 224 5.04 25.99 2.92
C GLN A 224 6.27 25.06 2.99
N SER A 225 6.25 24.03 3.84
CA SER A 225 7.28 23.00 3.96
C SER A 225 6.59 21.71 4.42
N GLU A 226 5.94 20.93 3.58
CA GLU A 226 5.95 20.80 2.14
C GLU A 226 4.50 20.48 1.76
N ASN A 227 4.04 20.88 0.57
CA ASN A 227 2.66 20.69 0.12
C ASN A 227 2.12 19.29 0.48
N TRP A 228 1.19 19.21 1.42
CA TRP A 228 0.33 18.03 1.55
C TRP A 228 -0.58 18.02 0.33
N LEU A 229 -0.02 17.56 -0.78
CA LEU A 229 -0.75 17.21 -1.98
C LEU A 229 -1.60 16.01 -1.57
N TYR A 230 -2.78 16.27 -1.02
CA TYR A 230 -3.73 15.22 -0.64
C TYR A 230 -3.97 14.27 -1.82
N ASP A 231 -3.87 14.76 -3.06
CA ASP A 231 -3.87 13.95 -4.28
C ASP A 231 -2.71 12.95 -4.33
N LYS A 232 -1.49 13.35 -3.96
CA LYS A 232 -0.32 12.44 -3.90
C LYS A 232 -0.44 11.46 -2.75
N VAL A 233 -0.94 11.89 -1.59
CA VAL A 233 -1.20 10.99 -0.47
C VAL A 233 -2.26 9.97 -0.88
N ALA A 234 -3.40 10.42 -1.41
CA ALA A 234 -4.49 9.58 -1.90
C ALA A 234 -4.00 8.60 -2.98
N GLY A 235 -3.20 9.08 -3.95
CA GLY A 235 -2.59 8.25 -4.99
C GLY A 235 -1.55 7.25 -4.50
N SER A 236 -1.12 7.32 -3.23
CA SER A 236 -0.25 6.34 -2.58
C SER A 236 -1.00 5.31 -1.73
N ILE A 237 -2.33 5.46 -1.59
CA ILE A 237 -3.14 4.58 -0.74
C ILE A 237 -3.41 3.27 -1.49
N VAL A 238 -3.16 2.15 -0.80
CA VAL A 238 -3.70 0.85 -1.18
C VAL A 238 -4.92 0.58 -0.31
N ALA A 239 -6.08 0.41 -0.94
CA ALA A 239 -7.32 0.08 -0.27
C ALA A 239 -7.65 -1.41 -0.43
N PHE A 240 -7.97 -2.05 0.69
CA PHE A 240 -8.39 -3.43 0.81
C PHE A 240 -9.83 -3.45 1.29
N PHE A 241 -10.68 -4.22 0.63
CA PHE A 241 -12.10 -4.28 0.91
C PHE A 241 -12.61 -5.70 0.64
N ASN A 242 -13.91 -5.90 0.83
CA ASN A 242 -14.55 -7.21 0.61
C ASN A 242 -13.98 -8.31 1.53
N TYR A 243 -13.75 -7.94 2.79
CA TYR A 243 -13.33 -8.82 3.86
C TYR A 243 -14.39 -9.90 4.18
N HIS A 244 -14.06 -11.17 4.01
CA HIS A 244 -14.92 -12.34 4.27
C HIS A 244 -14.27 -13.29 5.27
N SER A 245 -14.89 -13.49 6.43
CA SER A 245 -14.55 -14.63 7.29
C SER A 245 -15.61 -15.74 7.14
N PRO A 246 -15.23 -17.01 6.94
CA PRO A 246 -16.19 -18.10 6.82
C PRO A 246 -16.84 -18.49 8.15
N LEU A 247 -16.19 -18.24 9.29
CA LEU A 247 -16.70 -18.55 10.64
C LEU A 247 -16.24 -17.51 11.65
N CYS A 248 -16.99 -17.34 12.74
CA CYS A 248 -16.71 -16.42 13.84
C CYS A 248 -15.28 -16.48 14.40
N ASP A 249 -14.73 -17.69 14.52
CA ASP A 249 -13.42 -17.93 15.14
C ASP A 249 -12.27 -17.96 14.11
N THR A 250 -12.56 -17.67 12.83
CA THR A 250 -11.55 -17.61 11.77
C THR A 250 -11.22 -16.16 11.42
N ASP A 251 -9.96 -15.92 11.13
CA ASP A 251 -9.48 -14.61 10.68
C ASP A 251 -10.13 -14.20 9.35
N ILE A 252 -10.24 -12.88 9.20
CA ILE A 252 -10.94 -12.21 8.11
C ILE A 252 -10.13 -12.31 6.81
N ARG A 253 -10.79 -12.70 5.70
CA ARG A 253 -10.16 -12.78 4.38
C ARG A 253 -10.50 -11.63 3.42
N GLY A 254 -9.57 -10.70 3.16
CA GLY A 254 -9.68 -9.63 2.17
C GLY A 254 -9.01 -9.99 0.83
N PRO A 255 -9.77 -10.20 -0.27
CA PRO A 255 -9.21 -10.77 -1.49
C PRO A 255 -8.76 -9.76 -2.56
N LEU A 256 -8.93 -8.43 -2.40
CA LEU A 256 -8.80 -7.50 -3.53
C LEU A 256 -8.17 -6.15 -3.16
N GLN A 257 -7.06 -5.83 -3.84
CA GLN A 257 -6.54 -4.46 -3.97
C GLN A 257 -7.41 -3.69 -4.97
N MET A 258 -7.86 -2.49 -4.58
CA MET A 258 -8.36 -1.51 -5.55
C MET A 258 -7.18 -0.79 -6.18
N THR A 259 -6.99 -0.97 -7.50
CA THR A 259 -6.07 -0.18 -8.33
C THR A 259 -6.82 0.60 -9.37
#